data_AF-A0A444VQI0-F1
#
_entry.id   AF-A0A444VQI0-F1
#
_cell.length_a   1.000
_cell.length_b   1.000
_cell.length_c   1.000
_cell.angle_alpha   90.00
_cell.angle_beta   90.00
_cell.angle_gamma   90.00
#
_symmetry.space_group_name_H-M   'P 1'
#
loop_
_entity.id
_entity.type
_entity.pdbx_description
1 polymer ?
#
loop_
_entity_poly.entity_id
_entity_poly.type
_entity_poly.pdbx_seq_one_letter_code
_entity_poly.pdbx_strand_id
1 'polypeptide(L)'
;MNPSASGWIKKFGHLVTKEASYFQDFDGLYHELKRSGFVFGVHLNIPSFIEAEHTLSEDEIAKINLLTALYFTFQFEKGKTSFNHFVNTVFEYYQSLEVAHISFLNKILSGKHTEAQLEKLIDSRIYLGGNAFNRALGSSLTNSLLYVDVLIFKNYLNSKESFKEHAQLLEYVTINIAYHTLNSKEAKKNDDKLIQLLDASLTYVNLDEAKFDGTYLDLLDENFSSFEKDYFLDMACLTIWEDKSIDYTESDYIFGLGTHLGKSKKEVENTLEYVQKFFEENKEKIAYLNDKNLALQFYDGMSKNVSKLILRNSKRLKKELQESRELMSLLSKSTVKDLTEDEKKKVQNQLIDIFKSIPSLAIFMLPGGAVLLPIFIKLIPKLLPSAFDDNRIEEN
;
A
#
# COMPACT_ATOMS: atom_id res chain seq x y z
N MET A 1 12.20 11.47 4.39
CA MET A 1 12.41 10.28 3.54
C MET A 1 11.33 10.29 2.48
N ASN A 2 11.70 9.98 1.24
CA ASN A 2 10.79 9.94 0.10
C ASN A 2 10.83 8.53 -0.53
N PRO A 3 9.85 7.65 -0.23
CA PRO A 3 9.82 6.26 -0.74
C PRO A 3 9.63 6.14 -2.25
N SER A 4 9.33 7.25 -2.93
CA SER A 4 9.20 7.32 -4.39
C SER A 4 10.47 7.78 -5.10
N ALA A 5 11.52 8.14 -4.36
CA ALA A 5 12.81 8.58 -4.90
C ALA A 5 13.85 7.46 -4.79
N SER A 6 14.73 7.35 -5.79
CA SER A 6 15.81 6.35 -5.77
C SER A 6 16.75 6.56 -4.57
N GLY A 7 17.18 5.46 -3.95
CA GLY A 7 18.09 5.49 -2.80
C GLY A 7 17.38 5.65 -1.45
N TRP A 8 16.05 5.56 -1.41
CA TRP A 8 15.28 5.64 -0.17
C TRP A 8 15.56 4.44 0.76
N ILE A 9 15.84 3.24 0.23
CA ILE A 9 16.21 2.09 1.07
C ILE A 9 17.60 2.26 1.66
N LYS A 10 18.53 2.87 0.90
CA LYS A 10 19.85 3.23 1.43
C LYS A 10 19.73 4.25 2.56
N LYS A 11 18.85 5.25 2.41
CA LYS A 11 18.54 6.22 3.47
C LYS A 11 17.90 5.54 4.68
N PHE A 12 16.95 4.63 4.47
CA PHE A 12 16.35 3.82 5.53
C PHE A 12 17.41 3.04 6.31
N GLY A 13 18.33 2.35 5.62
CA GLY A 13 19.44 1.63 6.25
C GLY A 13 20.29 2.51 7.17
N HIS A 14 20.56 3.76 6.77
CA HIS A 14 21.27 4.72 7.62
C HIS A 14 20.48 5.13 8.87
N LEU A 15 19.16 5.27 8.77
CA LEU A 15 18.27 5.63 9.88
C LEU A 15 18.19 4.49 10.90
N VAL A 16 17.87 3.27 10.46
CA VAL A 16 17.70 2.12 11.36
C VAL A 16 18.99 1.71 12.07
N THR A 17 20.16 2.04 11.52
CA THR A 17 21.43 1.77 12.21
C THR A 17 21.58 2.63 13.48
N LYS A 18 20.95 3.80 13.52
CA LYS A 18 20.91 4.70 14.70
C LYS A 18 19.81 4.31 15.68
N GLU A 19 18.73 3.75 15.16
CA GLU A 19 17.48 3.45 15.88
C GLU A 19 17.24 1.92 16.00
N ALA A 20 18.31 1.13 16.04
CA ALA A 20 18.24 -0.34 15.94
C ALA A 20 17.45 -1.01 17.09
N SER A 21 17.23 -0.27 18.19
CA SER A 21 16.47 -0.73 19.37
C SER A 21 15.15 0.02 19.54
N TYR A 22 14.64 0.65 18.48
CA TYR A 22 13.39 1.40 18.52
C TYR A 22 12.20 0.53 18.95
N PHE A 23 12.13 -0.70 18.42
CA PHE A 23 11.22 -1.73 18.90
C PHE A 23 11.99 -2.73 19.77
N GLN A 24 11.41 -3.11 20.91
CA GLN A 24 12.04 -4.03 21.85
C GLN A 24 11.90 -5.49 21.40
N ASP A 25 10.75 -5.83 20.83
CA ASP A 25 10.36 -7.18 20.44
C ASP A 25 9.32 -7.15 19.30
N PHE A 26 8.91 -8.34 18.88
CA PHE A 26 7.93 -8.51 17.81
C PHE A 26 6.54 -8.02 18.23
N ASP A 27 6.15 -8.13 19.50
CA ASP A 27 4.91 -7.58 20.05
C ASP A 27 4.84 -6.05 19.90
N GLY A 28 5.91 -5.35 20.29
CA GLY A 28 6.01 -3.89 20.13
C GLY A 28 5.94 -3.46 18.66
N LEU A 29 6.58 -4.20 17.76
CA LEU A 29 6.46 -3.98 16.33
C LEU A 29 5.01 -4.22 15.84
N TYR A 30 4.38 -5.30 16.28
CA TYR A 30 3.01 -5.64 15.91
C TYR A 30 2.03 -4.54 16.32
N HIS A 31 2.10 -4.07 17.56
CA HIS A 31 1.24 -3.00 18.06
C HIS A 31 1.42 -1.69 17.27
N GLU A 32 2.64 -1.35 16.86
CA GLU A 32 2.88 -0.19 16.01
C GLU A 32 2.28 -0.35 14.61
N LEU A 33 2.45 -1.52 13.99
CA LEU A 33 1.88 -1.83 12.68
C LEU A 33 0.35 -1.88 12.71
N LYS A 34 -0.23 -2.30 13.83
CA LYS A 34 -1.68 -2.27 14.07
C LYS A 34 -2.18 -0.83 14.20
N ARG A 35 -1.49 -0.01 15.00
CA ARG A 35 -1.79 1.42 15.18
C ARG A 35 -1.64 2.23 13.88
N SER A 36 -0.69 1.86 13.04
CA SER A 36 -0.49 2.50 11.74
C SER A 36 -1.50 2.07 10.68
N GLY A 37 -2.32 1.07 10.99
CA GLY A 37 -3.30 0.44 10.12
C GLY A 37 -2.72 -0.57 9.12
N PHE A 38 -1.40 -0.80 9.14
CA PHE A 38 -0.74 -1.73 8.24
C PHE A 38 -1.26 -3.17 8.38
N VAL A 39 -1.58 -3.61 9.60
CA VAL A 39 -2.16 -4.95 9.86
C VAL A 39 -3.52 -5.11 9.16
N PHE A 40 -4.30 -4.05 9.03
CA PHE A 40 -5.63 -4.07 8.41
C PHE A 40 -5.63 -3.73 6.91
N GLY A 41 -4.45 -3.58 6.29
CA GLY A 41 -4.35 -3.12 4.91
C GLY A 41 -4.69 -1.63 4.71
N VAL A 42 -4.78 -0.85 5.79
CA VAL A 42 -5.14 0.57 5.77
C VAL A 42 -3.91 1.40 6.14
N HIS A 43 -3.15 1.87 5.15
CA HIS A 43 -1.84 2.47 5.37
C HIS A 43 -1.92 3.96 5.79
N LEU A 44 -2.07 4.23 7.09
CA LEU A 44 -2.36 5.58 7.61
C LEU A 44 -1.14 6.35 8.11
N ASN A 45 -0.21 5.69 8.79
CA ASN A 45 0.92 6.35 9.45
C ASN A 45 2.23 5.55 9.30
N ILE A 46 3.35 6.17 9.63
CA ILE A 46 4.68 5.56 9.66
C ILE A 46 5.30 5.67 11.07
N PRO A 47 6.29 4.83 11.41
CA PRO A 47 7.03 4.96 12.67
C PRO A 47 7.69 6.33 12.82
N SER A 48 7.63 6.91 14.02
CA SER A 48 8.10 8.28 14.26
C SER A 48 9.61 8.49 14.15
N PHE A 49 10.42 7.41 14.13
CA PHE A 49 11.86 7.54 13.85
C PHE A 49 12.17 7.89 12.38
N ILE A 50 11.17 7.83 11.50
CA ILE A 50 11.29 8.18 10.09
C ILE A 50 10.62 9.52 9.85
N GLU A 51 11.42 10.55 9.60
CA GLU A 51 10.92 11.86 9.18
C GLU A 51 10.61 11.83 7.67
N ALA A 52 9.37 12.13 7.28
CA ALA A 52 8.94 12.23 5.88
C ALA A 52 9.36 13.57 5.25
N GLU A 53 9.69 13.57 3.96
CA GLU A 53 10.05 14.82 3.25
C GLU A 53 8.82 15.60 2.73
N HIS A 54 7.66 14.94 2.68
CA HIS A 54 6.40 15.46 2.18
C HIS A 54 5.25 14.66 2.78
N THR A 55 4.01 15.12 2.57
CA THR A 55 2.81 14.33 2.92
C THR A 55 2.77 13.05 2.10
N LEU A 56 2.98 11.91 2.76
CA LEU A 56 3.06 10.61 2.12
C LEU A 56 1.70 10.14 1.60
N SER A 57 1.71 9.35 0.53
CA SER A 57 0.53 8.57 0.14
C SER A 57 0.46 7.19 0.78
N GLU A 58 -0.71 6.56 0.70
CA GLU A 58 -0.96 5.21 1.22
C GLU A 58 0.08 4.20 0.73
N ASP A 59 0.45 4.22 -0.55
CA ASP A 59 1.49 3.34 -1.09
C ASP A 59 2.89 3.65 -0.54
N GLU A 60 3.22 4.93 -0.31
CA GLU A 60 4.50 5.32 0.29
C GLU A 60 4.58 4.91 1.77
N ILE A 61 3.46 5.03 2.49
CA ILE A 61 3.31 4.54 3.86
C ILE A 61 3.45 3.02 3.91
N ALA A 62 2.80 2.31 2.98
CA ALA A 62 2.89 0.85 2.85
C ALA A 62 4.34 0.39 2.62
N LYS A 63 5.07 1.05 1.71
CA LYS A 63 6.50 0.78 1.46
C LYS A 63 7.34 0.89 2.72
N ILE A 64 7.12 1.96 3.49
CA ILE A 64 7.86 2.20 4.74
C ILE A 64 7.53 1.14 5.78
N ASN A 65 6.24 0.87 5.99
CA ASN A 65 5.79 -0.08 7.01
C ASN A 65 6.21 -1.51 6.68
N LEU A 66 6.12 -1.95 5.42
CA LEU A 66 6.59 -3.27 5.00
C LEU A 66 8.10 -3.40 5.22
N LEU A 67 8.89 -2.42 4.76
CA LEU A 67 10.35 -2.50 4.93
C LEU A 67 10.76 -2.45 6.41
N THR A 68 10.07 -1.64 7.22
CA THR A 68 10.26 -1.57 8.67
C THR A 68 9.95 -2.92 9.31
N ALA A 69 8.80 -3.51 8.97
CA ALA A 69 8.36 -4.77 9.52
C ALA A 69 9.34 -5.90 9.18
N LEU A 70 9.76 -6.01 7.92
CA LEU A 70 10.77 -6.98 7.49
C LEU A 70 12.10 -6.75 8.22
N TYR A 71 12.58 -5.51 8.31
CA TYR A 71 13.86 -5.22 8.95
C TYR A 71 13.89 -5.58 10.43
N PHE A 72 12.90 -5.15 11.21
CA PHE A 72 12.87 -5.43 12.63
C PHE A 72 12.58 -6.90 12.92
N THR A 73 11.69 -7.55 12.15
CA THR A 73 11.52 -9.02 12.22
C THR A 73 12.85 -9.73 12.02
N PHE A 74 13.60 -9.36 10.99
CA PHE A 74 14.93 -9.91 10.74
C PHE A 74 15.92 -9.65 11.89
N GLN A 75 15.93 -8.44 12.47
CA GLN A 75 16.76 -8.15 13.64
C GLN A 75 16.38 -8.98 14.87
N PHE A 76 15.09 -9.24 15.10
CA PHE A 76 14.66 -10.08 16.23
C PHE A 76 15.09 -11.54 16.05
N GLU A 77 15.00 -12.09 14.84
CA GLU A 77 15.35 -13.49 14.59
C GLU A 77 16.86 -13.74 14.41
N LYS A 78 17.60 -12.77 13.85
CA LYS A 78 19.03 -12.93 13.51
C LYS A 78 19.98 -12.10 14.39
N GLY A 79 19.44 -11.23 15.22
CA GLY A 79 20.22 -10.27 16.02
C GLY A 79 20.85 -9.17 15.17
N LYS A 80 21.84 -8.47 15.76
CA LYS A 80 22.51 -7.34 15.12
C LYS A 80 23.42 -7.81 14.00
N THR A 81 23.02 -7.52 12.76
CA THR A 81 23.77 -7.87 11.55
C THR A 81 23.91 -6.66 10.62
N SER A 82 24.68 -6.80 9.54
CA SER A 82 24.80 -5.73 8.55
C SER A 82 23.49 -5.52 7.79
N PHE A 83 23.22 -4.27 7.38
CA PHE A 83 22.07 -3.95 6.54
C PHE A 83 22.12 -4.68 5.18
N ASN A 84 23.32 -4.94 4.64
CA ASN A 84 23.46 -5.72 3.41
C ASN A 84 23.01 -7.18 3.60
N HIS A 85 23.25 -7.77 4.77
CA HIS A 85 22.75 -9.12 5.08
C HIS A 85 21.22 -9.15 5.07
N PHE A 86 20.58 -8.16 5.71
CA PHE A 86 19.12 -7.98 5.64
C PHE A 86 18.62 -7.90 4.19
N VAL A 87 19.22 -7.04 3.36
CA VAL A 87 18.83 -6.89 1.95
C VAL A 87 18.91 -8.22 1.22
N ASN A 88 20.02 -8.96 1.35
CA ASN A 88 20.19 -10.27 0.70
C ASN A 88 19.15 -11.29 1.19
N THR A 89 18.89 -11.35 2.49
CA THR A 89 17.90 -12.27 3.06
C THR A 89 16.48 -11.99 2.57
N VAL A 90 16.11 -10.72 2.41
CA VAL A 90 14.80 -10.35 1.83
C VAL A 90 14.70 -10.76 0.36
N PHE A 91 15.78 -10.62 -0.42
CA PHE A 91 15.81 -11.13 -1.80
C PHE A 91 15.63 -12.64 -1.86
N GLU A 92 16.40 -13.38 -1.08
CA GLU A 92 16.31 -14.84 -1.00
C GLU A 92 14.91 -15.29 -0.59
N TYR A 93 14.30 -14.61 0.39
CA TYR A 93 12.94 -14.85 0.81
C TYR A 93 11.94 -14.71 -0.34
N TYR A 94 11.87 -13.54 -0.99
CA TYR A 94 10.91 -13.33 -2.08
C TYR A 94 11.20 -14.17 -3.33
N GLN A 95 12.47 -14.51 -3.58
CA GLN A 95 12.84 -15.47 -4.62
C GLN A 95 12.32 -16.87 -4.30
N SER A 96 12.47 -17.30 -3.04
CA SER A 96 12.04 -18.61 -2.58
C SER A 96 10.52 -18.75 -2.46
N LEU A 97 9.79 -17.66 -2.22
CA LEU A 97 8.32 -17.64 -2.21
C LEU A 97 7.70 -18.00 -3.56
N GLU A 98 8.48 -17.99 -4.64
CA GLU A 98 7.99 -18.20 -6.00
C GLU A 98 6.79 -17.30 -6.32
N VAL A 99 6.82 -16.03 -5.90
CA VAL A 99 5.87 -14.96 -6.29
C VAL A 99 5.97 -14.64 -7.81
N ALA A 100 6.47 -15.59 -8.60
CA ALA A 100 6.83 -15.56 -10.00
C ALA A 100 5.65 -15.43 -10.97
N HIS A 101 4.42 -15.21 -10.46
CA HIS A 101 3.28 -14.88 -11.31
C HIS A 101 3.44 -13.52 -12.01
N ILE A 102 4.35 -12.66 -11.54
CA ILE A 102 4.71 -11.42 -12.24
C ILE A 102 6.05 -11.63 -12.96
N SER A 103 6.03 -11.79 -14.29
CA SER A 103 7.22 -11.93 -15.14
C SER A 103 8.31 -10.86 -14.88
N PHE A 104 7.90 -9.65 -14.43
CA PHE A 104 8.79 -8.56 -14.04
C PHE A 104 9.61 -8.84 -12.77
N LEU A 105 9.04 -9.53 -11.78
CA LEU A 105 9.72 -9.92 -10.53
C LEU A 105 10.90 -10.86 -10.83
N ASN A 106 10.72 -11.83 -11.73
CA ASN A 106 11.78 -12.76 -12.13
C ASN A 106 13.02 -12.03 -12.70
N LYS A 107 12.83 -10.89 -13.37
CA LYS A 107 13.94 -10.08 -13.90
C LYS A 107 14.65 -9.25 -12.82
N ILE A 108 13.95 -8.86 -11.76
CA ILE A 108 14.54 -8.16 -10.62
C ILE A 108 15.31 -9.15 -9.74
N LEU A 109 14.68 -10.29 -9.44
CA LEU A 109 15.19 -11.33 -8.55
C LEU A 109 16.41 -12.08 -9.13
N SER A 110 16.61 -12.06 -10.45
CA SER A 110 17.80 -12.64 -11.12
C SER A 110 19.01 -11.69 -11.21
N GLY A 111 18.88 -10.47 -10.70
CA GLY A 111 19.94 -9.45 -10.76
C GLY A 111 20.85 -9.41 -9.52
N LYS A 112 21.67 -8.34 -9.41
CA LYS A 112 22.53 -8.12 -8.23
C LYS A 112 21.72 -7.57 -7.06
N HIS A 113 21.71 -8.30 -5.94
CA HIS A 113 21.03 -7.89 -4.70
C HIS A 113 21.58 -6.56 -4.17
N THR A 114 20.94 -5.46 -4.54
CA THR A 114 21.29 -4.10 -4.13
C THR A 114 20.05 -3.42 -3.57
N GLU A 115 20.26 -2.39 -2.76
CA GLU A 115 19.18 -1.58 -2.20
C GLU A 115 18.27 -1.03 -3.31
N ALA A 116 18.84 -0.60 -4.44
CA ALA A 116 18.09 -0.11 -5.59
C ALA A 116 17.24 -1.18 -6.30
N GLN A 117 17.63 -2.45 -6.23
CA GLN A 117 16.80 -3.54 -6.70
C GLN A 117 15.70 -3.87 -5.69
N LEU A 118 15.99 -3.78 -4.38
CA LEU A 118 15.01 -4.03 -3.33
C LEU A 118 13.91 -2.96 -3.38
N GLU A 119 14.24 -1.74 -3.75
CA GLU A 119 13.28 -0.65 -4.00
C GLU A 119 12.24 -1.08 -5.04
N LYS A 120 12.67 -1.71 -6.13
CA LYS A 120 11.78 -2.18 -7.20
C LYS A 120 10.95 -3.39 -6.76
N LEU A 121 11.54 -4.29 -5.98
CA LEU A 121 10.86 -5.46 -5.45
C LEU A 121 9.72 -5.03 -4.51
N ILE A 122 10.05 -4.20 -3.52
CA ILE A 122 9.05 -3.66 -2.58
C ILE A 122 7.97 -2.91 -3.35
N ASP A 123 8.33 -2.03 -4.28
CA ASP A 123 7.36 -1.32 -5.14
C ASP A 123 6.41 -2.28 -5.85
N SER A 124 6.92 -3.37 -6.43
CA SER A 124 6.06 -4.37 -7.09
C SER A 124 5.18 -5.18 -6.16
N ARG A 125 5.55 -5.38 -4.89
CA ARG A 125 4.73 -6.12 -3.92
C ARG A 125 3.60 -5.27 -3.34
N ILE A 126 3.80 -3.95 -3.21
CA ILE A 126 2.78 -3.02 -2.71
C ILE A 126 1.58 -2.91 -3.66
N TYR A 127 1.79 -2.98 -4.98
CA TYR A 127 0.72 -2.82 -5.96
C TYR A 127 0.17 -4.18 -6.42
N LEU A 128 -1.14 -4.36 -6.28
CA LEU A 128 -1.86 -5.52 -6.82
C LEU A 128 -1.97 -5.40 -8.35
N GLY A 129 -1.94 -6.56 -9.02
CA GLY A 129 -1.92 -6.75 -10.48
C GLY A 129 -2.35 -5.53 -11.31
N GLY A 130 -1.39 -4.89 -11.96
CA GLY A 130 -1.65 -3.73 -12.79
C GLY A 130 -0.43 -3.27 -13.56
N ASN A 131 -0.64 -2.90 -14.81
CA ASN A 131 0.39 -2.28 -15.64
C ASN A 131 0.77 -0.91 -15.04
N ALA A 132 1.93 -0.36 -15.41
CA ALA A 132 2.38 0.96 -14.96
C ALA A 132 1.31 2.07 -15.10
N PHE A 133 0.38 1.88 -16.05
CA PHE A 133 -0.78 2.70 -16.28
C PHE A 133 -1.79 2.73 -15.10
N ASN A 134 -2.19 1.57 -14.53
CA ASN A 134 -3.13 1.52 -13.41
C ASN A 134 -2.55 2.19 -12.14
N ARG A 135 -1.23 2.06 -11.96
CA ARG A 135 -0.47 2.76 -10.90
C ARG A 135 -0.46 4.28 -11.11
N ALA A 136 -0.35 4.74 -12.36
CA ALA A 136 -0.42 6.16 -12.73
C ALA A 136 -1.75 6.80 -12.35
N LEU A 137 -2.84 6.07 -12.57
CA LEU A 137 -4.21 6.56 -12.39
C LEU A 137 -4.65 6.62 -10.93
N GLY A 138 -3.84 6.12 -9.98
CA GLY A 138 -4.20 6.13 -8.55
C GLY A 138 -5.36 5.18 -8.23
N SER A 139 -5.60 4.23 -9.12
CA SER A 139 -6.61 3.18 -8.99
C SER A 139 -6.01 1.82 -8.63
N SER A 140 -4.71 1.77 -8.30
CA SER A 140 -4.10 0.53 -7.84
C SER A 140 -4.51 0.30 -6.39
N LEU A 141 -5.30 -0.75 -6.17
CA LEU A 141 -5.52 -1.31 -4.85
C LEU A 141 -4.14 -1.66 -4.27
N THR A 142 -3.81 -1.12 -3.09
CA THR A 142 -2.64 -1.56 -2.34
C THR A 142 -2.91 -2.96 -1.82
N ASN A 143 -1.88 -3.80 -1.81
CA ASN A 143 -2.00 -5.14 -1.25
C ASN A 143 -2.44 -5.04 0.22
N SER A 144 -3.62 -5.59 0.51
CA SER A 144 -4.21 -5.52 1.86
C SER A 144 -3.65 -6.60 2.79
N LEU A 145 -3.00 -7.61 2.23
CA LEU A 145 -2.39 -8.75 2.93
C LEU A 145 -0.87 -8.58 3.13
N LEU A 146 -0.32 -7.37 3.04
CA LEU A 146 1.12 -7.14 3.22
C LEU A 146 1.66 -7.56 4.60
N TYR A 147 0.81 -7.61 5.63
CA TYR A 147 1.22 -8.14 6.93
C TYR A 147 1.40 -9.66 6.93
N VAL A 148 0.70 -10.38 6.04
CA VAL A 148 0.92 -11.82 5.82
C VAL A 148 2.37 -12.08 5.39
N ASP A 149 2.95 -11.24 4.52
CA ASP A 149 4.37 -11.33 4.15
C ASP A 149 5.29 -11.26 5.37
N VAL A 150 4.95 -10.46 6.38
CA VAL A 150 5.77 -10.32 7.60
C VAL A 150 5.74 -11.59 8.44
N LEU A 151 4.56 -12.20 8.59
CA LEU A 151 4.38 -13.46 9.31
C LEU A 151 5.09 -14.62 8.60
N ILE A 152 4.92 -14.73 7.27
CA ILE A 152 5.63 -15.74 6.47
C ILE A 152 7.13 -15.50 6.53
N PHE A 153 7.60 -14.24 6.46
CA PHE A 153 9.02 -13.94 6.56
C PHE A 153 9.60 -14.35 7.92
N LYS A 154 8.87 -14.11 9.02
CA LYS A 154 9.26 -14.62 10.35
C LYS A 154 9.37 -16.15 10.36
N ASN A 155 8.41 -16.85 9.75
CA ASN A 155 8.46 -18.31 9.61
C ASN A 155 9.68 -18.76 8.78
N TYR A 156 9.90 -18.14 7.62
CA TYR A 156 11.05 -18.40 6.74
C TYR A 156 12.40 -18.24 7.45
N LEU A 157 12.53 -17.24 8.32
CA LEU A 157 13.75 -17.02 9.09
C LEU A 157 14.02 -18.14 10.11
N ASN A 158 12.98 -18.83 10.56
CA ASN A 158 13.03 -19.91 11.56
C ASN A 158 13.05 -21.31 10.96
N SER A 159 12.34 -21.54 9.85
CA SER A 159 12.26 -22.83 9.15
C SER A 159 12.25 -22.60 7.63
N LYS A 160 13.38 -22.93 6.96
CA LYS A 160 13.50 -22.74 5.51
C LYS A 160 12.81 -23.83 4.68
N GLU A 161 12.53 -25.00 5.25
CA GLU A 161 12.09 -26.17 4.47
C GLU A 161 10.57 -26.22 4.25
N SER A 162 9.76 -25.67 5.18
CA SER A 162 8.29 -25.80 5.18
C SER A 162 7.53 -24.48 5.08
N PHE A 163 8.23 -23.36 4.84
CA PHE A 163 7.59 -22.03 4.92
C PHE A 163 6.59 -21.78 3.78
N LYS A 164 6.71 -22.50 2.64
CA LYS A 164 5.77 -22.37 1.52
C LYS A 164 4.42 -22.98 1.86
N GLU A 165 4.41 -24.19 2.41
CA GLU A 165 3.21 -24.85 2.90
C GLU A 165 2.55 -24.01 3.99
N HIS A 166 3.37 -23.45 4.89
CA HIS A 166 2.90 -22.51 5.91
C HIS A 166 2.29 -21.24 5.32
N ALA A 167 2.90 -20.66 4.29
CA ALA A 167 2.38 -19.49 3.59
C ALA A 167 1.02 -19.74 2.94
N GLN A 168 0.87 -20.90 2.28
CA GLN A 168 -0.40 -21.33 1.69
C GLN A 168 -1.48 -21.49 2.77
N LEU A 169 -1.13 -22.13 3.89
CA LEU A 169 -2.04 -22.35 5.01
C LEU A 169 -2.47 -21.02 5.66
N LEU A 170 -1.53 -20.10 5.85
CA LEU A 170 -1.77 -18.79 6.44
C LEU A 170 -2.72 -17.95 5.57
N GLU A 171 -2.50 -17.89 4.26
CA GLU A 171 -3.44 -17.21 3.35
C GLU A 171 -4.80 -17.91 3.33
N TYR A 172 -4.84 -19.25 3.28
CA TYR A 172 -6.07 -20.05 3.28
C TYR A 172 -6.94 -19.81 4.52
N VAL A 173 -6.33 -19.79 5.70
CA VAL A 173 -7.04 -19.52 6.95
C VAL A 173 -7.48 -18.07 7.04
N THR A 174 -6.61 -17.13 6.64
CA THR A 174 -6.94 -15.68 6.64
C THR A 174 -8.19 -15.42 5.80
N ILE A 175 -8.27 -15.99 4.60
CA ILE A 175 -9.40 -15.76 3.70
C ILE A 175 -10.66 -16.48 4.14
N ASN A 176 -10.55 -17.69 4.70
CA ASN A 176 -11.69 -18.40 5.28
C ASN A 176 -12.30 -17.63 6.45
N ILE A 177 -11.45 -17.11 7.34
CA ILE A 177 -11.91 -16.26 8.45
C ILE A 177 -12.65 -15.05 7.89
N ALA A 178 -12.07 -14.33 6.94
CA ALA A 178 -12.73 -13.17 6.36
C ALA A 178 -14.09 -13.55 5.72
N TYR A 179 -14.14 -14.63 4.95
CA TYR A 179 -15.35 -15.09 4.28
C TYR A 179 -16.46 -15.51 5.24
N HIS A 180 -16.16 -16.36 6.23
CA HIS A 180 -17.16 -16.82 7.21
C HIS A 180 -17.67 -15.69 8.09
N THR A 181 -16.80 -14.74 8.42
CA THR A 181 -17.19 -13.57 9.22
C THR A 181 -18.05 -12.56 8.44
N LEU A 182 -17.87 -12.45 7.12
CA LEU A 182 -18.71 -11.60 6.28
C LEU A 182 -20.07 -12.27 5.98
N ASN A 183 -20.09 -13.60 5.84
CA ASN A 183 -21.33 -14.35 5.61
C ASN A 183 -22.15 -14.64 6.87
N SER A 184 -21.61 -14.40 8.07
CA SER A 184 -22.41 -14.41 9.30
C SER A 184 -23.34 -13.19 9.42
N LYS A 185 -23.26 -12.24 8.46
CA LYS A 185 -23.98 -10.97 8.44
C LYS A 185 -25.13 -10.94 7.44
N GLU A 186 -26.03 -9.97 7.58
CA GLU A 186 -26.84 -9.52 6.44
C GLU A 186 -25.96 -8.78 5.42
N ALA A 187 -25.95 -9.25 4.17
CA ALA A 187 -25.04 -8.78 3.12
C ALA A 187 -25.08 -7.26 2.88
N LYS A 188 -23.92 -6.59 2.94
CA LYS A 188 -23.75 -5.15 2.65
C LYS A 188 -22.76 -4.88 1.54
N LYS A 189 -22.91 -3.73 0.88
CA LYS A 189 -22.09 -3.27 -0.26
C LYS A 189 -20.59 -3.10 0.07
N ASN A 190 -20.22 -2.85 1.32
CA ASN A 190 -18.81 -2.74 1.70
C ASN A 190 -18.15 -4.11 1.91
N ASP A 191 -18.92 -5.13 2.30
CA ASP A 191 -18.46 -6.51 2.42
C ASP A 191 -17.94 -7.00 1.07
N ASP A 192 -18.68 -6.73 -0.01
CA ASP A 192 -18.26 -7.05 -1.39
C ASP A 192 -16.92 -6.39 -1.77
N LYS A 193 -16.70 -5.13 -1.36
CA LYS A 193 -15.45 -4.41 -1.66
C LYS A 193 -14.28 -4.99 -0.87
N LEU A 194 -14.50 -5.36 0.40
CA LEU A 194 -13.48 -5.97 1.23
C LEU A 194 -13.08 -7.34 0.69
N ILE A 195 -14.04 -8.16 0.26
CA ILE A 195 -13.77 -9.45 -0.40
C ILE A 195 -12.95 -9.23 -1.67
N GLN A 196 -13.35 -8.29 -2.54
CA GLN A 196 -12.58 -7.97 -3.76
C GLN A 196 -11.14 -7.50 -3.47
N LEU A 197 -10.95 -6.73 -2.39
CA LEU A 197 -9.63 -6.28 -1.95
C LEU A 197 -8.75 -7.45 -1.48
N LEU A 198 -9.33 -8.35 -0.68
CA LEU A 198 -8.64 -9.53 -0.17
C LEU A 198 -8.32 -10.50 -1.32
N ASP A 199 -9.28 -10.77 -2.21
CA ASP A 199 -9.11 -11.59 -3.40
C ASP A 199 -7.92 -11.13 -4.25
N ALA A 200 -7.92 -9.85 -4.61
CA ALA A 200 -6.86 -9.26 -5.40
C ALA A 200 -5.48 -9.33 -4.72
N SER A 201 -5.44 -9.54 -3.40
CA SER A 201 -4.24 -9.59 -2.56
C SER A 201 -3.69 -11.00 -2.34
N LEU A 202 -4.43 -12.05 -2.72
CA LEU A 202 -4.01 -13.44 -2.53
C LEU A 202 -2.84 -13.78 -3.46
N THR A 203 -1.92 -14.60 -2.94
CA THR A 203 -0.75 -15.09 -3.70
C THR A 203 -0.90 -16.56 -4.06
N TYR A 204 -1.46 -17.36 -3.15
CA TYR A 204 -1.47 -18.82 -3.22
C TYR A 204 -2.85 -19.44 -3.29
N VAL A 205 -3.86 -18.74 -2.78
CA VAL A 205 -5.23 -19.24 -2.73
C VAL A 205 -6.03 -18.67 -3.90
N ASN A 206 -6.67 -19.55 -4.66
CA ASN A 206 -7.68 -19.15 -5.64
C ASN A 206 -9.06 -19.21 -4.95
N LEU A 207 -9.78 -18.09 -4.86
CA LEU A 207 -11.11 -18.06 -4.25
C LEU A 207 -12.09 -19.01 -4.96
N ASP A 208 -12.00 -19.15 -6.27
CA ASP A 208 -12.91 -20.01 -7.04
C ASP A 208 -12.75 -21.50 -6.73
N GLU A 209 -11.58 -21.89 -6.20
CA GLU A 209 -11.23 -23.28 -5.86
C GLU A 209 -11.20 -23.51 -4.33
N ALA A 210 -11.21 -22.45 -3.55
CA ALA A 210 -11.12 -22.51 -2.09
C ALA A 210 -12.38 -23.15 -1.50
N LYS A 211 -12.17 -24.01 -0.50
CA LYS A 211 -13.26 -24.55 0.31
C LYS A 211 -13.57 -23.56 1.43
N PHE A 212 -14.75 -22.96 1.37
CA PHE A 212 -15.29 -22.12 2.43
C PHE A 212 -16.21 -22.93 3.34
N ASP A 213 -15.63 -23.86 4.07
CA ASP A 213 -16.33 -24.66 5.08
C ASP A 213 -15.66 -24.49 6.45
N GLY A 214 -16.21 -25.09 7.51
CA GLY A 214 -15.66 -24.96 8.86
C GLY A 214 -14.33 -25.70 9.09
N THR A 215 -13.79 -26.43 8.10
CA THR A 215 -12.60 -27.27 8.29
C THR A 215 -11.32 -26.48 8.55
N TYR A 216 -11.30 -25.18 8.21
CA TYR A 216 -10.16 -24.32 8.55
C TYR A 216 -9.96 -24.18 10.07
N LEU A 217 -11.02 -24.36 10.87
CA LEU A 217 -10.93 -24.28 12.34
C LEU A 217 -10.04 -25.38 12.90
N ASP A 218 -10.07 -26.57 12.29
CA ASP A 218 -9.22 -27.71 12.69
C ASP A 218 -7.73 -27.42 12.48
N LEU A 219 -7.40 -26.45 11.63
CA LEU A 219 -6.01 -26.05 11.34
C LEU A 219 -5.46 -25.09 12.40
N LEU A 220 -6.31 -24.46 13.21
CA LEU A 220 -5.91 -23.38 14.12
C LEU A 220 -5.09 -23.87 15.32
N ASP A 221 -5.31 -25.10 15.79
CA ASP A 221 -4.70 -25.57 17.03
C ASP A 221 -3.20 -25.87 16.88
N GLU A 222 -2.79 -26.49 15.78
CA GLU A 222 -1.43 -27.06 15.64
C GLU A 222 -0.49 -26.31 14.70
N ASN A 223 -1.01 -25.45 13.82
CA ASN A 223 -0.22 -24.94 12.70
C ASN A 223 0.26 -23.49 12.84
N PHE A 224 -0.16 -22.76 13.87
CA PHE A 224 0.03 -21.31 13.95
C PHE A 224 0.61 -20.83 15.28
N SER A 225 1.51 -19.85 15.18
CA SER A 225 2.07 -19.10 16.29
C SER A 225 1.05 -18.18 16.95
N SER A 226 1.36 -17.69 18.15
CA SER A 226 0.51 -16.71 18.85
C SER A 226 0.25 -15.45 18.01
N PHE A 227 1.28 -14.95 17.31
CA PHE A 227 1.17 -13.75 16.46
C PHE A 227 0.25 -13.95 15.26
N GLU A 228 0.25 -15.14 14.67
CA GLU A 228 -0.66 -15.49 13.58
C GLU A 228 -2.10 -15.60 14.09
N LYS A 229 -2.29 -16.17 15.28
CA LYS A 229 -3.61 -16.22 15.94
C LYS A 229 -4.12 -14.82 16.31
N ASP A 230 -3.24 -13.92 16.75
CA ASP A 230 -3.59 -12.51 16.97
C ASP A 230 -4.02 -11.82 15.68
N TYR A 231 -3.28 -12.04 14.58
CA TYR A 231 -3.64 -11.53 13.27
C TYR A 231 -4.99 -12.05 12.77
N PHE A 232 -5.26 -13.35 12.95
CA PHE A 232 -6.54 -13.96 12.59
C PHE A 232 -7.72 -13.34 13.34
N LEU A 233 -7.57 -13.09 14.64
CA LEU A 233 -8.60 -12.40 15.42
C LEU A 233 -8.80 -10.97 14.92
N ASP A 234 -7.72 -10.26 14.59
CA ASP A 234 -7.78 -8.91 14.03
C ASP A 234 -8.49 -8.86 12.67
N MET A 235 -8.25 -9.85 11.80
CA MET A 235 -8.94 -9.98 10.52
C MET A 235 -10.43 -10.31 10.67
N ALA A 236 -10.79 -11.12 11.66
CA ALA A 236 -12.19 -11.38 12.01
C ALA A 236 -12.87 -10.10 12.54
N CYS A 237 -12.23 -9.37 13.45
CA CYS A 237 -12.78 -8.10 13.94
C CYS A 237 -12.90 -7.04 12.82
N LEU A 238 -11.94 -7.00 11.86
CA LEU A 238 -11.98 -6.16 10.67
C LEU A 238 -13.18 -6.45 9.74
N THR A 239 -13.69 -7.67 9.77
CA THR A 239 -14.87 -8.00 8.97
C THR A 239 -16.16 -7.71 9.72
N ILE A 240 -16.16 -7.66 11.07
CA ILE A 240 -17.34 -7.38 11.90
C ILE A 240 -17.61 -5.88 12.12
N TRP A 241 -16.59 -5.03 12.24
CA TRP A 241 -16.71 -3.68 12.83
C TRP A 241 -17.76 -2.73 12.20
N GLU A 242 -18.22 -2.95 10.97
CA GLU A 242 -19.12 -2.04 10.26
C GLU A 242 -20.49 -1.85 10.93
N ASP A 243 -20.90 -2.80 11.78
CA ASP A 243 -22.18 -2.71 12.48
C ASP A 243 -22.11 -1.90 13.77
N LYS A 244 -23.03 -0.93 13.89
CA LYS A 244 -23.24 -0.16 15.13
C LYS A 244 -23.77 -1.04 16.28
N SER A 245 -24.31 -2.21 15.94
CA SER A 245 -24.76 -3.23 16.88
C SER A 245 -24.39 -4.59 16.31
N ILE A 246 -23.48 -5.28 16.96
CA ILE A 246 -23.14 -6.66 16.62
C ILE A 246 -24.37 -7.51 16.90
N ASP A 247 -24.81 -8.29 15.91
CA ASP A 247 -25.92 -9.20 16.13
C ASP A 247 -25.50 -10.45 16.93
N TYR A 248 -26.47 -11.27 17.32
CA TYR A 248 -26.22 -12.47 18.12
C TYR A 248 -25.35 -13.49 17.35
N THR A 249 -25.53 -13.59 16.03
CA THR A 249 -24.80 -14.54 15.16
C THR A 249 -23.34 -14.15 14.95
N GLU A 250 -23.06 -12.87 14.77
CA GLU A 250 -21.71 -12.30 14.68
C GLU A 250 -20.96 -12.46 16.03
N SER A 251 -21.66 -12.21 17.14
CA SER A 251 -21.11 -12.40 18.48
C SER A 251 -20.74 -13.87 18.73
N ASP A 252 -21.67 -14.79 18.47
CA ASP A 252 -21.42 -16.23 18.65
C ASP A 252 -20.25 -16.70 17.79
N TYR A 253 -20.14 -16.22 16.55
CA TYR A 253 -19.03 -16.56 15.67
C TYR A 253 -17.68 -16.04 16.20
N ILE A 254 -17.56 -14.74 16.55
CA ILE A 254 -16.26 -14.17 16.95
C ILE A 254 -15.75 -14.76 18.27
N PHE A 255 -16.65 -15.05 19.22
CA PHE A 255 -16.27 -15.70 20.48
C PHE A 255 -15.96 -17.20 20.27
N GLY A 256 -16.67 -17.87 19.36
CA GLY A 256 -16.34 -19.23 18.94
C GLY A 256 -14.95 -19.31 18.31
N LEU A 257 -14.67 -18.44 17.34
CA LEU A 257 -13.35 -18.32 16.71
C LEU A 257 -12.28 -18.00 17.75
N GLY A 258 -12.53 -17.05 18.65
CA GLY A 258 -11.60 -16.71 19.75
C GLY A 258 -11.23 -17.92 20.60
N THR A 259 -12.19 -18.83 20.85
CA THR A 259 -11.93 -20.08 21.58
C THR A 259 -10.98 -21.00 20.80
N HIS A 260 -11.19 -21.18 19.49
CA HIS A 260 -10.27 -21.94 18.62
C HIS A 260 -8.89 -21.29 18.48
N LEU A 261 -8.81 -19.96 18.62
CA LEU A 261 -7.54 -19.23 18.64
C LEU A 261 -6.84 -19.27 20.02
N GLY A 262 -7.44 -19.94 21.02
CA GLY A 262 -6.91 -19.99 22.38
C GLY A 262 -6.98 -18.64 23.12
N LYS A 263 -7.90 -17.75 22.72
CA LYS A 263 -8.09 -16.41 23.28
C LYS A 263 -9.20 -16.42 24.33
N SER A 264 -8.98 -15.74 25.44
CA SER A 264 -10.02 -15.51 26.43
C SER A 264 -11.09 -14.57 25.89
N LYS A 265 -12.30 -14.66 26.45
CA LYS A 265 -13.40 -13.75 26.12
C LYS A 265 -12.99 -12.27 26.21
N LYS A 266 -12.19 -11.93 27.22
CA LYS A 266 -11.71 -10.56 27.44
C LYS A 266 -10.74 -10.10 26.35
N GLU A 267 -9.88 -10.98 25.84
CA GLU A 267 -8.99 -10.66 24.73
C GLU A 267 -9.79 -10.39 23.45
N VAL A 268 -10.81 -11.20 23.17
CA VAL A 268 -11.73 -10.99 22.05
C VAL A 268 -12.47 -9.65 22.18
N GLU A 269 -13.06 -9.37 23.34
CA GLU A 269 -13.75 -8.10 23.63
C GLU A 269 -12.83 -6.89 23.42
N ASN A 270 -11.61 -6.93 23.98
CA ASN A 270 -10.62 -5.86 23.83
C ASN A 270 -10.21 -5.65 22.36
N THR A 271 -10.10 -6.74 21.59
CA THR A 271 -9.67 -6.68 20.18
C THR A 271 -10.77 -6.09 19.32
N LEU A 272 -12.01 -6.52 19.54
CA LEU A 272 -13.19 -5.99 18.89
C LEU A 272 -13.36 -4.49 19.18
N GLU A 273 -13.29 -4.08 20.45
CA GLU A 273 -13.37 -2.66 20.84
C GLU A 273 -12.25 -1.84 20.19
N TYR A 274 -11.02 -2.36 20.17
CA TYR A 274 -9.90 -1.70 19.52
C TYR A 274 -10.16 -1.47 18.02
N VAL A 275 -10.57 -2.51 17.29
CA VAL A 275 -10.78 -2.43 15.84
C VAL A 275 -11.94 -1.49 15.52
N GLN A 276 -13.06 -1.60 16.24
CA GLN A 276 -14.19 -0.67 16.09
C GLN A 276 -13.77 0.78 16.28
N LYS A 277 -13.03 1.07 17.37
CA LYS A 277 -12.54 2.41 17.65
C LYS A 277 -11.58 2.91 16.57
N PHE A 278 -10.64 2.06 16.13
CA PHE A 278 -9.68 2.40 15.10
C PHE A 278 -10.38 2.81 13.79
N PHE A 279 -11.37 2.04 13.35
CA PHE A 279 -12.09 2.32 12.10
C PHE A 279 -13.04 3.51 12.22
N GLU A 280 -13.72 3.70 13.35
CA GLU A 280 -14.57 4.88 13.58
C GLU A 280 -13.73 6.18 13.57
N GLU A 281 -12.57 6.18 14.24
CA GLU A 281 -11.68 7.35 14.30
C GLU A 281 -11.01 7.68 12.96
N ASN A 282 -10.85 6.70 12.07
CA ASN A 282 -10.14 6.87 10.81
C ASN A 282 -11.02 6.78 9.56
N LYS A 283 -12.33 6.53 9.70
CA LYS A 283 -13.28 6.32 8.59
C LYS A 283 -13.12 7.28 7.42
N GLU A 284 -12.99 8.58 7.69
CA GLU A 284 -12.85 9.60 6.64
C GLU A 284 -11.55 9.48 5.83
N LYS A 285 -10.50 8.93 6.43
CA LYS A 285 -9.19 8.72 5.80
C LYS A 285 -9.14 7.44 4.95
N ILE A 286 -10.08 6.51 5.15
CA ILE A 286 -10.06 5.19 4.52
C ILE A 286 -10.85 5.23 3.22
N ALA A 287 -10.17 5.03 2.09
CA ALA A 287 -10.77 5.25 0.78
C ALA A 287 -11.97 4.33 0.48
N TYR A 288 -11.88 3.03 0.75
CA TYR A 288 -12.94 2.08 0.39
C TYR A 288 -14.23 2.22 1.21
N LEU A 289 -14.12 2.80 2.42
CA LEU A 289 -15.22 3.08 3.35
C LEU A 289 -15.96 4.38 3.05
N ASN A 290 -15.37 5.24 2.22
CA ASN A 290 -16.04 6.44 1.77
C ASN A 290 -17.04 6.06 0.65
N ASP A 291 -18.33 6.35 0.84
CA ASP A 291 -19.42 6.04 -0.12
C ASP A 291 -19.46 7.02 -1.32
N LYS A 292 -18.33 7.66 -1.62
CA LYS A 292 -18.21 8.53 -2.79
C LYS A 292 -18.32 7.67 -4.05
N ASN A 293 -19.07 8.16 -5.04
CA ASN A 293 -19.21 7.52 -6.35
C ASN A 293 -17.82 7.05 -6.84
N LEU A 294 -17.73 5.78 -7.24
CA LEU A 294 -16.49 5.16 -7.69
C LEU A 294 -15.77 6.05 -8.73
N ALA A 295 -16.51 6.62 -9.69
CA ALA A 295 -15.94 7.54 -10.69
C ALA A 295 -15.31 8.81 -10.07
N LEU A 296 -15.87 9.34 -8.98
CA LEU A 296 -15.29 10.46 -8.23
C LEU A 296 -14.03 10.03 -7.46
N GLN A 297 -14.01 8.82 -6.89
CA GLN A 297 -12.81 8.29 -6.23
C GLN A 297 -11.67 8.05 -7.21
N PHE A 298 -11.97 7.50 -8.38
CA PHE A 298 -11.01 7.37 -9.49
C PHE A 298 -10.50 8.75 -9.92
N TYR A 299 -11.37 9.75 -10.04
CA TYR A 299 -10.96 11.11 -10.40
C TYR A 299 -10.09 11.78 -9.33
N ASP A 300 -10.43 11.62 -8.05
CA ASP A 300 -9.66 12.14 -6.92
C ASP A 300 -8.28 11.45 -6.84
N GLY A 301 -8.21 10.13 -7.03
CA GLY A 301 -6.97 9.37 -7.10
C GLY A 301 -6.07 9.83 -8.25
N MET A 302 -6.64 9.96 -9.45
CA MET A 302 -5.93 10.50 -10.62
C MET A 302 -5.42 11.92 -10.35
N SER A 303 -6.26 12.79 -9.80
CA SER A 303 -5.90 14.18 -9.50
C SER A 303 -4.79 14.29 -8.45
N LYS A 304 -4.82 13.46 -7.40
CA LYS A 304 -3.75 13.39 -6.40
C LYS A 304 -2.43 12.95 -7.03
N ASN A 305 -2.44 11.90 -7.85
CA ASN A 305 -1.21 11.39 -8.48
C ASN A 305 -0.63 12.37 -9.51
N VAL A 306 -1.48 12.99 -10.34
CA VAL A 306 -1.07 14.05 -11.26
C VAL A 306 -0.49 15.23 -10.49
N SER A 307 -1.11 15.65 -9.37
CA SER A 307 -0.58 16.71 -8.50
C SER A 307 0.82 16.38 -8.00
N LYS A 308 1.04 15.15 -7.51
CA LYS A 308 2.36 14.70 -7.04
C LYS A 308 3.39 14.73 -8.16
N LEU A 309 3.05 14.26 -9.36
CA LEU A 309 3.96 14.28 -10.51
C LEU A 309 4.37 15.71 -10.90
N ILE A 310 3.44 16.66 -10.82
CA ILE A 310 3.73 18.08 -11.04
C ILE A 310 4.66 18.61 -9.96
N LEU A 311 4.31 18.44 -8.68
CA LEU A 311 5.07 19.00 -7.55
C LEU A 311 6.49 18.42 -7.48
N ARG A 312 6.64 17.11 -7.69
CA ARG A 312 7.95 16.42 -7.68
C ARG A 312 8.88 16.92 -8.77
N ASN A 313 8.34 17.31 -9.92
CA ASN A 313 9.12 17.81 -11.05
C ASN A 313 9.04 19.33 -11.21
N SER A 314 8.50 20.04 -10.20
CA SER A 314 8.19 21.48 -10.24
C SER A 314 9.33 22.35 -10.77
N LYS A 315 10.56 22.16 -10.27
CA LYS A 315 11.74 22.94 -10.70
C LYS A 315 12.03 22.77 -12.18
N ARG A 316 11.98 21.52 -12.68
CA ARG A 316 12.27 21.20 -14.07
C ARG A 316 11.13 21.62 -14.99
N LEU A 317 9.89 21.36 -14.58
CA LEU A 317 8.69 21.82 -15.28
C LEU A 317 8.67 23.33 -15.43
N LYS A 318 8.95 24.09 -14.36
CA LYS A 318 9.00 25.56 -14.42
C LYS A 318 10.00 26.04 -15.48
N LYS A 319 11.21 25.47 -15.51
CA LYS A 319 12.23 25.83 -16.50
C LYS A 319 11.75 25.56 -17.93
N GLU A 320 11.25 24.36 -18.21
CA GLU A 320 10.84 23.95 -19.56
C GLU A 320 9.59 24.71 -20.03
N LEU A 321 8.67 25.04 -19.11
CA LEU A 321 7.48 25.84 -19.40
C LEU A 321 7.83 27.30 -19.75
N GLN A 322 8.79 27.90 -19.04
CA GLN A 322 9.25 29.27 -19.31
C GLN A 322 9.92 29.42 -20.69
N GLU A 323 10.42 28.33 -21.27
CA GLU A 323 10.99 28.31 -22.62
C GLU A 323 9.92 28.41 -23.72
N SER A 324 8.62 28.20 -23.39
CA SER A 324 7.49 28.31 -24.34
C SER A 324 6.43 29.33 -23.91
N ARG A 325 6.53 30.55 -24.45
CA ARG A 325 5.54 31.62 -24.21
C ARG A 325 4.12 31.26 -24.69
N GLU A 326 4.00 30.54 -25.81
CA GLU A 326 2.70 30.10 -26.33
C GLU A 326 2.03 29.11 -25.38
N LEU A 327 2.79 28.11 -24.89
CA LEU A 327 2.28 27.13 -23.94
C LEU A 327 1.80 27.79 -22.66
N MET A 328 2.59 28.72 -22.12
CA MET A 328 2.27 29.48 -20.92
C MET A 328 0.95 30.25 -21.06
N SER A 329 0.75 30.93 -22.19
CA SER A 329 -0.49 31.65 -22.49
C SER A 329 -1.70 30.72 -22.54
N LEU A 330 -1.57 29.56 -23.20
CA LEU A 330 -2.66 28.58 -23.33
C LEU A 330 -2.99 27.90 -22.00
N LEU A 331 -1.98 27.55 -21.19
CA LEU A 331 -2.18 27.00 -19.85
C LEU A 331 -2.85 28.01 -18.92
N SER A 332 -2.44 29.28 -18.93
CA SER A 332 -3.11 30.34 -18.19
C SER A 332 -4.56 30.52 -18.65
N LYS A 333 -4.81 30.54 -19.96
CA LYS A 333 -6.16 30.64 -20.52
C LYS A 333 -7.07 29.51 -20.04
N SER A 334 -6.54 28.27 -19.96
CA SER A 334 -7.26 27.08 -19.52
C SER A 334 -7.77 27.13 -18.07
N THR A 335 -7.24 28.05 -17.25
CA THR A 335 -7.71 28.23 -15.86
C THR A 335 -9.01 29.03 -15.77
N VAL A 336 -9.32 29.84 -16.79
CA VAL A 336 -10.43 30.80 -16.79
C VAL A 336 -11.45 30.49 -17.89
N LYS A 337 -11.03 29.90 -19.01
CA LYS A 337 -11.87 29.57 -20.16
C LYS A 337 -11.45 28.24 -20.79
N ASP A 338 -12.42 27.53 -21.35
CA ASP A 338 -12.12 26.33 -22.14
C ASP A 338 -11.32 26.68 -23.39
N LEU A 339 -10.32 25.84 -23.67
CA LEU A 339 -9.53 25.88 -24.88
C LEU A 339 -10.32 25.31 -26.06
N THR A 340 -10.12 25.85 -27.26
CA THR A 340 -10.64 25.24 -28.49
C THR A 340 -9.96 23.90 -28.77
N GLU A 341 -10.53 23.07 -29.65
CA GLU A 341 -9.92 21.79 -30.01
C GLU A 341 -8.51 21.93 -30.61
N ASP A 342 -8.27 22.99 -31.38
CA ASP A 342 -6.95 23.29 -31.93
C ASP A 342 -5.96 23.75 -30.85
N GLU A 343 -6.41 24.57 -29.91
CA GLU A 343 -5.61 25.00 -28.76
C GLU A 343 -5.28 23.83 -27.84
N LYS A 344 -6.23 22.92 -27.59
CA LYS A 344 -5.98 21.69 -26.84
C LYS A 344 -4.91 20.85 -27.51
N LYS A 345 -5.01 20.60 -28.83
CA LYS A 345 -3.98 19.84 -29.57
C LYS A 345 -2.60 20.48 -29.47
N LYS A 346 -2.52 21.81 -29.56
CA LYS A 346 -1.25 22.54 -29.38
C LYS A 346 -0.66 22.34 -27.99
N VAL A 347 -1.46 22.53 -26.95
CA VAL A 347 -1.04 22.29 -25.55
C VAL A 347 -0.58 20.85 -25.36
N GLN A 348 -1.34 19.88 -25.87
CA GLN A 348 -0.98 18.47 -25.75
C GLN A 348 0.36 18.15 -26.41
N ASN A 349 0.60 18.62 -27.64
CA ASN A 349 1.86 18.37 -28.35
C ASN A 349 3.06 18.99 -27.62
N GLN A 350 2.93 20.25 -27.18
CA GLN A 350 4.00 20.94 -26.47
C GLN A 350 4.28 20.31 -25.09
N LEU A 351 3.25 19.85 -24.38
CA LEU A 351 3.42 19.12 -23.13
C LEU A 351 4.09 17.75 -23.34
N ILE A 352 3.75 17.03 -24.41
CA ILE A 352 4.39 15.75 -24.75
C ILE A 352 5.89 15.97 -24.97
N ASP A 353 6.30 17.05 -25.61
CA ASP A 353 7.72 17.36 -25.80
C ASP A 353 8.45 17.63 -24.48
N ILE A 354 7.80 18.33 -23.53
CA ILE A 354 8.33 18.48 -22.16
C ILE A 354 8.39 17.13 -21.44
N PHE A 355 7.40 16.24 -21.62
CA PHE A 355 7.43 14.92 -20.98
C PHE A 355 8.54 14.02 -21.48
N LYS A 356 8.95 14.15 -22.75
CA LYS A 356 10.13 13.43 -23.27
C LYS A 356 11.40 13.83 -22.54
N SER A 357 11.50 15.08 -22.07
CA SER A 357 12.68 15.54 -21.35
C SER A 357 12.65 15.03 -19.90
N ILE A 358 11.48 14.85 -19.27
CA ILE A 358 11.33 14.46 -17.86
C ILE A 358 10.90 12.99 -17.71
N PRO A 359 11.81 12.05 -17.35
CA PRO A 359 11.52 10.61 -17.36
C PRO A 359 10.32 10.20 -16.51
N SER A 360 10.10 10.86 -15.38
CA SER A 360 8.98 10.59 -14.47
C SER A 360 7.61 11.00 -15.03
N LEU A 361 7.57 11.84 -16.07
CA LEU A 361 6.36 12.25 -16.79
C LEU A 361 6.15 11.45 -18.08
N ALA A 362 7.07 10.54 -18.44
CA ALA A 362 6.91 9.69 -19.62
C ALA A 362 5.63 8.83 -19.57
N ILE A 363 5.05 8.66 -18.38
CA ILE A 363 3.78 7.97 -18.16
C ILE A 363 2.60 8.61 -18.92
N PHE A 364 2.65 9.93 -19.17
CA PHE A 364 1.65 10.63 -19.98
C PHE A 364 1.72 10.30 -21.47
N MET A 365 2.83 9.70 -21.93
CA MET A 365 3.04 9.27 -23.31
C MET A 365 2.64 7.81 -23.55
N LEU A 366 2.37 7.03 -22.49
CA LEU A 366 1.92 5.64 -22.62
C LEU A 366 0.47 5.58 -23.15
N PRO A 367 0.05 4.45 -23.77
CA PRO A 367 -1.34 4.24 -24.14
C PRO A 367 -2.28 4.50 -22.95
N GLY A 368 -3.22 5.43 -23.10
CA GLY A 368 -4.13 5.89 -22.04
C GLY A 368 -3.66 7.12 -21.24
N GLY A 369 -2.40 7.55 -21.35
CA GLY A 369 -1.86 8.75 -20.68
C GLY A 369 -2.56 10.05 -21.08
N ALA A 370 -3.21 10.06 -22.26
CA ALA A 370 -4.08 11.14 -22.71
C ALA A 370 -5.27 11.41 -21.76
N VAL A 371 -5.69 10.43 -20.95
CA VAL A 371 -6.76 10.62 -19.94
C VAL A 371 -6.29 11.48 -18.77
N LEU A 372 -5.00 11.41 -18.41
CA LEU A 372 -4.42 12.20 -17.32
C LEU A 372 -4.07 13.63 -17.75
N LEU A 373 -3.92 13.85 -19.05
CA LEU A 373 -3.44 15.12 -19.62
C LEU A 373 -4.37 16.31 -19.33
N PRO A 374 -5.71 16.20 -19.42
CA PRO A 374 -6.64 17.27 -19.02
C PRO A 374 -6.49 17.65 -17.53
N ILE A 375 -6.29 16.67 -16.66
CA ILE A 375 -6.08 16.89 -15.22
C ILE A 375 -4.76 17.65 -15.01
N PHE A 376 -3.70 17.24 -15.71
CA PHE A 376 -2.38 17.89 -15.64
C PHE A 376 -2.43 19.36 -16.10
N ILE A 377 -3.08 19.63 -17.24
CA ILE A 377 -3.31 20.98 -17.77
C ILE A 377 -4.03 21.85 -16.74
N LYS A 378 -5.07 21.32 -16.08
CA LYS A 378 -5.86 22.05 -15.08
C LYS A 378 -5.10 22.32 -13.78
N LEU A 379 -4.20 21.43 -13.39
CA LEU A 379 -3.49 21.49 -12.10
C LEU A 379 -2.18 22.25 -12.15
N ILE A 380 -1.44 22.24 -13.27
CA ILE A 380 -0.14 22.94 -13.36
C ILE A 380 -0.24 24.40 -12.92
N PRO A 381 -1.18 25.23 -13.45
CA PRO A 381 -1.19 26.65 -13.12
C PRO A 381 -1.48 26.90 -11.64
N LYS A 382 -2.27 26.01 -11.01
CA LYS A 382 -2.60 26.08 -9.59
C LYS A 382 -1.44 25.67 -8.68
N LEU A 383 -0.68 24.66 -9.08
CA LEU A 383 0.40 24.09 -8.28
C LEU A 383 1.75 24.77 -8.50
N LEU A 384 1.95 25.42 -9.64
CA LEU A 384 3.16 26.16 -10.00
C LEU A 384 2.85 27.65 -10.27
N PRO A 385 2.15 28.38 -9.38
CA PRO A 385 1.71 29.75 -9.66
C PRO A 385 2.89 30.69 -9.96
N SER A 386 4.06 30.45 -9.35
CA SER A 386 5.29 31.23 -9.59
C SER A 386 5.90 31.04 -10.98
N ALA A 387 5.44 30.06 -11.76
CA ALA A 387 5.83 29.93 -13.16
C ALA A 387 5.03 30.89 -14.06
N PHE A 388 3.83 31.31 -13.63
CA PHE A 388 2.85 32.07 -14.42
C PHE A 388 2.71 33.53 -13.98
N ASP A 389 3.45 33.94 -12.95
CA ASP A 389 3.44 35.30 -12.41
C ASP A 389 4.82 35.94 -12.59
N ASP A 390 4.97 36.68 -13.70
CA ASP A 390 6.21 37.41 -14.05
C ASP A 390 6.50 38.58 -13.09
N ASN A 391 5.52 39.01 -12.28
CA ASN A 391 5.62 40.20 -11.42
C ASN A 391 5.73 39.87 -9.92
N ARG A 392 5.94 38.60 -9.57
CA ARG A 392 6.05 38.19 -8.16
C ARG A 392 7.37 38.68 -7.56
N ILE A 393 7.28 39.49 -6.50
CA ILE A 393 8.44 39.89 -5.70
C ILE A 393 8.96 38.66 -4.95
N GLU A 394 10.24 38.33 -5.11
CA GLU A 394 10.89 37.25 -4.36
C GLU A 394 11.00 37.68 -2.89
N GLU A 395 10.28 37.03 -1.99
CA GLU A 395 10.53 37.14 -0.55
C GLU A 395 11.76 36.30 -0.22
N ASN A 396 12.83 36.98 0.22
CA ASN A 396 14.10 36.39 0.66
C ASN A 396 13.95 35.57 1.95
#